data_AF-A0A371B4M0-F1
#
_entry.id   AF-A0A371B4M0-F1
#
_cell.length_a   1.000
_cell.length_b   1.000
_cell.length_c   1.000
_cell.angle_alpha   90.00
_cell.angle_beta   90.00
_cell.angle_gamma   90.00
#
_symmetry.space_group_name_H-M   'P 1'
#
loop_
_entity.id
_entity.type
_entity.pdbx_description
1 polymer ?
#
loop_
_entity_poly.entity_id
_entity_poly.type
_entity_poly.pdbx_seq_one_letter_code
_entity_poly.pdbx_strand_id
1 'polypeptide(L)'
;MEASKGPRPSSSEATPNPKPWSVDDAQRNAGRCTGTLTPLVGHQQKCDFGTMRWFLLFGLVFACTSQANAQCRQGSGPDHGDGIPYCSQIEPESTPSPHPVPPPQWQSFAAAVAWGDSNTGDAFIGVGKYFDEQLAREKVLEKCNAKGWANCAVAISITNGVVAVARDSERKLRVRSDVSVDAARSNIVAKCEADGVSCEVLAVYDGLQEYF
;
A
#
# COMPACT_ATOMS: atom_id res chain seq x y z
N MET A 1 28.88 52.54 -23.44
CA MET A 1 27.49 52.75 -22.99
C MET A 1 26.80 51.41 -23.11
N GLU A 2 26.94 50.55 -22.10
CA GLU A 2 26.29 49.23 -22.05
C GLU A 2 25.25 49.25 -20.93
N ALA A 3 24.00 49.01 -21.30
CA ALA A 3 22.86 49.03 -20.41
C ALA A 3 22.75 47.68 -19.69
N SER A 4 22.97 47.72 -18.37
CA SER A 4 22.75 46.61 -17.44
C SER A 4 21.26 46.26 -17.39
N LYS A 5 20.93 45.01 -17.76
CA LYS A 5 19.58 44.47 -17.77
C LYS A 5 19.34 43.75 -16.44
N GLY A 6 18.63 44.42 -15.53
CA GLY A 6 18.29 43.87 -14.21
C GLY A 6 17.30 42.69 -14.26
N PRO A 7 17.31 41.80 -13.25
CA PRO A 7 16.42 40.64 -13.19
C PRO A 7 14.98 41.03 -12.86
N ARG A 8 14.01 40.32 -13.47
CA ARG A 8 12.58 40.48 -13.19
C ARG A 8 12.24 39.91 -11.80
N PRO A 9 11.36 40.57 -11.02
CA PRO A 9 10.84 39.98 -9.78
C PRO A 9 9.90 38.81 -10.10
N SER A 10 10.09 37.69 -9.40
CA SER A 10 9.17 36.56 -9.39
C SER A 10 7.90 36.92 -8.62
N SER A 11 6.75 36.89 -9.30
CA SER A 11 5.44 36.99 -8.67
C SER A 11 5.17 35.74 -7.84
N SER A 12 5.32 35.85 -6.52
CA SER A 12 4.78 34.89 -5.57
C SER A 12 3.25 35.07 -5.51
N GLU A 13 2.54 34.26 -6.29
CA GLU A 13 1.10 34.10 -6.13
C GLU A 13 0.84 33.45 -4.77
N ALA A 14 0.32 34.24 -3.83
CA ALA A 14 -0.08 33.78 -2.52
C ALA A 14 -1.29 32.86 -2.66
N THR A 15 -1.07 31.56 -2.51
CA THR A 15 -2.15 30.58 -2.39
C THR A 15 -3.02 30.94 -1.18
N PRO A 16 -4.35 31.08 -1.32
CA PRO A 16 -5.21 31.41 -0.21
C PRO A 16 -5.12 30.31 0.86
N ASN A 17 -4.83 30.74 2.08
CA ASN A 17 -4.76 29.91 3.28
C ASN A 17 -6.08 29.11 3.42
N PRO A 18 -6.06 27.76 3.40
CA PRO A 18 -7.28 26.98 3.58
C PRO A 18 -7.83 27.29 4.97
N LYS A 19 -9.07 27.79 5.03
CA LYS A 19 -9.77 28.06 6.29
C LYS A 19 -9.72 26.79 7.17
N PRO A 20 -9.48 26.93 8.48
CA PRO A 20 -9.59 25.82 9.41
C PRO A 20 -10.99 25.22 9.30
N TRP A 21 -11.05 23.90 9.16
CA TRP A 21 -12.30 23.15 9.14
C TRP A 21 -13.00 23.37 10.48
N SER A 22 -14.14 24.06 10.48
CA SER A 22 -15.01 24.15 11.65
C SER A 22 -15.59 22.77 11.90
N VAL A 23 -15.48 22.32 13.15
CA VAL A 23 -15.89 20.99 13.63
C VAL A 23 -17.42 20.84 13.67
N ASP A 24 -18.18 21.91 13.38
CA ASP A 24 -19.62 21.98 13.63
C ASP A 24 -20.50 21.37 12.50
N ASP A 25 -19.93 21.03 11.34
CA ASP A 25 -20.72 20.51 10.21
C ASP A 25 -20.83 18.97 10.14
N ALA A 26 -20.15 18.23 11.03
CA ALA A 26 -20.22 16.77 11.04
C ALA A 26 -21.48 16.19 11.72
N GLN A 27 -22.29 17.00 12.42
CA GLN A 27 -23.42 16.50 13.22
C GLN A 27 -24.80 16.54 12.53
N ARG A 28 -24.92 17.00 11.27
CA ARG A 28 -26.25 17.26 10.68
C ARG A 28 -26.87 16.13 9.85
N ASN A 29 -26.33 14.91 9.87
CA ASN A 29 -26.90 13.77 9.11
C ASN A 29 -26.90 12.42 9.85
N ALA A 30 -27.04 12.43 11.18
CA ALA A 30 -27.38 11.22 11.92
C ALA A 30 -28.88 10.92 11.74
N GLY A 31 -29.21 10.20 10.67
CA GLY A 31 -30.49 9.53 10.51
C GLY A 31 -30.81 8.70 11.75
N ARG A 32 -31.93 9.04 12.38
CA ARG A 32 -32.46 8.43 13.59
C ARG A 32 -32.86 6.98 13.32
N CYS A 33 -31.96 6.03 13.55
CA CYS A 33 -32.27 4.61 13.65
C CYS A 33 -32.82 4.31 15.05
N THR A 34 -34.13 4.46 15.26
CA THR A 34 -34.82 3.87 16.42
C THR A 34 -35.04 2.39 16.15
N GLY A 35 -34.04 1.57 16.49
CA GLY A 35 -34.14 0.12 16.56
C GLY A 35 -34.41 -0.34 17.99
N THR A 36 -35.57 -0.92 18.22
CA THR A 36 -36.03 -1.50 19.48
C THR A 36 -35.11 -2.64 19.92
N LEU A 37 -34.52 -2.52 21.12
CA LEU A 37 -33.70 -3.55 21.76
C LEU A 37 -34.56 -4.74 22.20
N THR A 38 -34.34 -5.91 21.59
CA THR A 38 -34.67 -7.22 22.17
C THR A 38 -33.43 -7.79 22.87
N PRO A 39 -33.54 -8.27 24.13
CA PRO A 39 -32.44 -8.97 24.79
C PRO A 39 -32.46 -10.45 24.39
N LEU A 40 -31.46 -10.91 23.63
CA LEU A 40 -31.19 -12.33 23.45
C LEU A 40 -29.96 -12.73 24.29
N VAL A 41 -30.29 -13.31 25.44
CA VAL A 41 -29.68 -14.48 26.09
C VAL A 41 -28.28 -14.87 25.60
N GLY A 42 -27.35 -14.84 26.55
CA GLY A 42 -25.94 -15.14 26.35
C GLY A 42 -25.62 -16.52 25.77
N HIS A 43 -24.56 -16.53 24.97
CA HIS A 43 -23.77 -17.71 24.69
C HIS A 43 -22.31 -17.40 25.02
N GLN A 44 -21.82 -18.06 26.08
CA GLN A 44 -20.39 -18.20 26.35
C GLN A 44 -19.78 -19.04 25.22
N GLN A 45 -18.98 -18.42 24.34
CA GLN A 45 -18.04 -19.15 23.50
C GLN A 45 -16.79 -19.47 24.32
N LYS A 46 -16.74 -20.68 24.88
CA LYS A 46 -15.49 -21.32 25.27
C LYS A 46 -14.77 -21.76 23.99
N CYS A 47 -13.63 -21.14 23.70
CA CYS A 47 -12.71 -21.67 22.69
C CYS A 47 -11.97 -22.86 23.30
N ASP A 48 -12.46 -24.07 23.04
CA ASP A 48 -11.72 -25.29 23.32
C ASP A 48 -10.50 -25.38 22.41
N PHE A 49 -9.33 -25.35 23.04
CA PHE A 49 -8.05 -25.77 22.47
C PHE A 49 -8.08 -27.30 22.31
N GLY A 50 -8.67 -27.79 21.21
CA GLY A 50 -8.79 -29.22 20.95
C GLY A 50 -8.49 -29.55 19.49
N THR A 51 -7.66 -30.58 19.28
CA THR A 51 -7.45 -31.31 18.01
C THR A 51 -6.55 -30.69 16.94
N MET A 52 -5.31 -30.36 17.34
CA MET A 52 -4.13 -30.36 16.47
C MET A 52 -3.71 -31.81 16.16
N ARG A 53 -4.46 -32.53 15.32
CA ARG A 53 -4.09 -33.88 14.84
C ARG A 53 -4.84 -34.31 13.57
N TRP A 54 -4.99 -33.41 12.60
CA TRP A 54 -5.66 -33.73 11.32
C TRP A 54 -5.02 -33.08 10.08
N PHE A 55 -3.72 -32.76 10.14
CA PHE A 55 -2.95 -32.24 8.99
C PHE A 55 -1.76 -33.11 8.59
N LEU A 56 -1.68 -34.36 9.08
CA LEU A 56 -0.64 -35.33 8.70
C LEU A 56 -1.09 -36.34 7.63
N LEU A 57 -2.28 -36.19 7.03
CA LEU A 57 -2.83 -37.14 6.05
C LEU A 57 -3.12 -36.54 4.65
N PHE A 58 -2.75 -35.28 4.41
CA PHE A 58 -2.89 -34.63 3.09
C PHE A 58 -1.52 -34.28 2.48
N GLY A 59 -0.52 -35.12 2.74
CA GLY A 59 0.89 -34.91 2.39
C GLY A 59 1.46 -35.89 1.37
N LEU A 60 0.66 -36.51 0.48
CA LEU A 60 1.20 -37.54 -0.43
C LEU A 60 0.47 -37.72 -1.78
N VAL A 61 -0.01 -36.65 -2.42
CA VAL A 61 -0.63 -36.75 -3.77
C VAL A 61 -0.12 -35.72 -4.79
N PHE A 62 0.97 -34.99 -4.50
CA PHE A 62 1.66 -34.26 -5.57
C PHE A 62 2.60 -35.20 -6.31
N ALA A 63 1.96 -36.00 -7.17
CA ALA A 63 2.56 -36.90 -8.12
C ALA A 63 3.51 -36.14 -9.05
N CYS A 64 4.65 -36.77 -9.33
CA CYS A 64 5.64 -36.38 -10.30
C CYS A 64 4.99 -35.98 -11.63
N THR A 65 5.08 -34.71 -12.02
CA THR A 65 4.91 -34.31 -13.41
C THR A 65 6.17 -34.71 -14.16
N SER A 66 6.21 -35.97 -14.64
CA SER A 66 7.24 -36.43 -15.57
C SER A 66 7.09 -35.62 -16.86
N GLN A 67 7.92 -34.59 -17.05
CA GLN A 67 8.09 -34.01 -18.38
C GLN A 67 8.83 -35.05 -19.23
N ALA A 68 8.08 -35.82 -20.01
CA ALA A 68 8.61 -36.70 -21.03
C ALA A 68 9.18 -35.84 -22.16
N ASN A 69 10.40 -35.35 -21.99
CA ASN A 69 11.17 -34.87 -23.13
C ASN A 69 11.50 -36.10 -23.97
N ALA A 70 10.94 -36.19 -25.17
CA ALA A 70 11.30 -37.21 -26.14
C ALA A 70 12.77 -36.99 -26.54
N GLN A 71 13.71 -37.57 -25.78
CA GLN A 71 15.11 -37.58 -26.12
C GLN A 71 15.30 -38.57 -27.27
N CYS A 72 15.20 -38.12 -28.52
CA CYS A 72 15.65 -38.98 -29.60
C CYS A 72 17.15 -39.21 -29.45
N ARG A 73 17.51 -40.50 -29.33
CA ARG A 73 18.89 -40.93 -29.28
C ARG A 73 19.53 -40.61 -30.63
N GLN A 74 20.58 -39.79 -30.61
CA GLN A 74 21.30 -39.40 -31.82
C GLN A 74 21.84 -40.66 -32.50
N GLY A 75 21.33 -40.99 -33.69
CA GLY A 75 21.68 -42.20 -34.45
C GLY A 75 20.64 -43.34 -34.42
N SER A 76 19.54 -43.21 -33.67
CA SER A 76 18.40 -44.15 -33.78
C SER A 76 17.46 -43.72 -34.92
N GLY A 77 17.00 -44.70 -35.68
CA GLY A 77 16.05 -44.52 -36.76
C GLY A 77 15.42 -45.85 -37.16
N PRO A 78 14.30 -45.83 -37.89
CA PRO A 78 13.51 -47.01 -38.28
C PRO A 78 14.30 -48.15 -38.94
N ASP A 79 15.48 -47.87 -39.52
CA ASP A 79 16.38 -48.88 -40.07
C ASP A 79 16.90 -49.88 -39.01
N HIS A 80 16.80 -49.54 -37.71
CA HIS A 80 17.15 -50.42 -36.60
C HIS A 80 15.98 -51.23 -36.03
N GLY A 81 14.76 -51.05 -36.56
CA GLY A 81 13.59 -51.85 -36.19
C GLY A 81 13.07 -51.62 -34.76
N ASP A 82 13.54 -50.57 -34.08
CA ASP A 82 13.20 -50.20 -32.71
C ASP A 82 11.95 -49.31 -32.59
N GLY A 83 11.38 -48.89 -33.74
CA GLY A 83 10.15 -48.09 -33.78
C GLY A 83 10.32 -46.64 -33.32
N ILE A 84 11.56 -46.17 -33.14
CA ILE A 84 11.85 -44.80 -32.72
C ILE A 84 12.03 -43.91 -33.96
N PRO A 85 11.22 -42.85 -34.14
CA PRO A 85 11.34 -41.95 -35.28
C PRO A 85 12.66 -41.17 -35.26
N TYR A 86 13.16 -40.76 -36.42
CA TYR A 86 14.34 -39.91 -36.48
C TYR A 86 14.06 -38.58 -35.78
N CYS A 87 15.06 -38.04 -35.08
CA CYS A 87 14.99 -36.71 -34.48
C CYS A 87 14.73 -35.60 -35.52
N SER A 88 15.09 -35.84 -36.78
CA SER A 88 14.81 -34.95 -37.92
C SER A 88 13.34 -34.95 -38.37
N GLN A 89 12.52 -35.90 -37.91
CA GLN A 89 11.10 -36.00 -38.24
C GLN A 89 10.19 -35.40 -37.15
N ILE A 90 10.75 -34.97 -36.03
CA ILE A 90 10.03 -34.12 -35.08
C ILE A 90 10.02 -32.74 -35.72
N GLU A 91 8.87 -32.34 -36.29
CA GLU A 91 8.65 -30.96 -36.69
C GLU A 91 8.97 -30.09 -35.48
N PRO A 92 9.86 -29.09 -35.60
CA PRO A 92 10.13 -28.19 -34.50
C PRO A 92 8.80 -27.59 -34.10
N GLU A 93 8.36 -27.91 -32.87
CA GLU A 93 7.15 -27.34 -32.29
C GLU A 93 7.24 -25.83 -32.53
N SER A 94 6.25 -25.32 -33.28
CA SER A 94 6.27 -23.96 -33.81
C SER A 94 6.62 -23.03 -32.67
N THR A 95 7.83 -22.45 -32.73
CA THR A 95 8.35 -21.61 -31.66
C THR A 95 7.26 -20.60 -31.32
N PRO A 96 6.73 -20.60 -30.09
CA PRO A 96 5.60 -19.73 -29.75
C PRO A 96 6.01 -18.31 -30.15
N SER A 97 5.20 -17.71 -31.04
CA SER A 97 5.46 -16.37 -31.54
C SER A 97 5.72 -15.48 -30.32
N PRO A 98 6.83 -14.72 -30.28
CA PRO A 98 7.17 -13.94 -29.10
C PRO A 98 5.98 -13.04 -28.77
N HIS A 99 5.29 -13.34 -27.67
CA HIS A 99 4.21 -12.49 -27.21
C HIS A 99 4.78 -11.10 -27.00
N PRO A 100 4.19 -10.06 -27.60
CA PRO A 100 4.69 -8.70 -27.43
C PRO A 100 4.69 -8.38 -25.94
N VAL A 101 5.87 -8.10 -25.40
CA VAL A 101 6.02 -7.61 -24.03
C VAL A 101 5.30 -6.26 -23.99
N PRO A 102 4.32 -6.07 -23.07
CA PRO A 102 3.63 -4.79 -22.97
C PRO A 102 4.64 -3.66 -22.73
N PRO A 103 4.42 -2.48 -23.31
CA PRO A 103 5.30 -1.36 -23.06
C PRO A 103 5.27 -1.00 -21.58
N PRO A 104 6.40 -0.56 -21.02
CA PRO A 104 6.47 -0.14 -19.63
C PRO A 104 5.55 1.05 -19.38
N GLN A 105 4.93 1.08 -18.20
CA GLN A 105 3.92 2.08 -17.84
C GLN A 105 4.20 2.68 -16.46
N TRP A 106 4.03 3.99 -16.34
CA TRP A 106 4.06 4.68 -15.06
C TRP A 106 2.81 4.32 -14.26
N GLN A 107 3.00 3.73 -13.08
CA GLN A 107 1.90 3.44 -12.17
C GLN A 107 1.88 4.46 -11.04
N SER A 108 0.72 5.10 -10.84
CA SER A 108 0.52 6.00 -9.70
C SER A 108 0.23 5.21 -8.45
N PHE A 109 0.80 5.67 -7.33
CA PHE A 109 0.57 5.08 -6.02
C PHE A 109 0.03 6.12 -5.05
N ALA A 110 -0.62 5.66 -4.00
CA ALA A 110 -1.19 6.46 -2.95
C ALA A 110 -0.71 5.99 -1.58
N ALA A 111 -0.58 6.95 -0.67
CA ALA A 111 -0.27 6.74 0.73
C ALA A 111 -1.33 7.45 1.59
N ALA A 112 -1.65 6.87 2.74
CA ALA A 112 -2.59 7.44 3.68
C ALA A 112 -2.15 7.18 5.13
N VAL A 113 -2.48 8.11 6.02
CA VAL A 113 -2.23 8.01 7.46
C VAL A 113 -3.55 8.27 8.18
N ALA A 114 -3.89 7.43 9.16
CA ALA A 114 -5.02 7.61 10.06
C ALA A 114 -4.57 7.55 11.51
N TRP A 115 -5.23 8.34 12.34
CA TRP A 115 -5.01 8.41 13.78
C TRP A 115 -6.26 7.96 14.52
N GLY A 116 -6.11 7.60 15.78
CA GLY A 116 -7.23 7.32 16.67
C GLY A 116 -6.91 7.72 18.09
N ASP A 117 -7.87 7.56 18.99
CA ASP A 117 -7.66 7.74 20.41
C ASP A 117 -7.05 6.46 20.99
N SER A 118 -5.84 6.57 21.53
CA SER A 118 -5.20 5.50 22.28
C SER A 118 -4.84 5.94 23.70
N ASN A 119 -5.06 5.02 24.63
CA ASN A 119 -4.63 5.16 26.03
C ASN A 119 -3.09 5.16 26.17
N THR A 120 -2.35 4.82 25.11
CA THR A 120 -0.88 4.70 25.12
C THR A 120 -0.15 5.91 24.52
N GLY A 121 -0.87 6.91 24.01
CA GLY A 121 -0.30 8.19 23.54
C GLY A 121 0.18 8.23 22.08
N ASP A 122 0.34 7.07 21.42
CA ASP A 122 0.82 6.96 20.04
C ASP A 122 -0.16 6.17 19.18
N ALA A 123 -1.20 6.82 18.68
CA ALA A 123 -2.17 6.17 17.81
C ALA A 123 -2.17 6.75 16.40
N PHE A 124 -1.18 6.32 15.62
CA PHE A 124 -1.22 6.46 14.17
C PHE A 124 -0.88 5.15 13.47
N ILE A 125 -1.47 4.96 12.31
CA ILE A 125 -1.10 3.94 11.33
C ILE A 125 -1.02 4.62 9.99
N GLY A 126 -0.02 4.25 9.19
CA GLY A 126 0.03 4.60 7.78
C GLY A 126 0.10 3.38 6.89
N VAL A 127 -0.31 3.60 5.64
CA VAL A 127 -0.20 2.67 4.53
C VAL A 127 0.39 3.40 3.34
N GLY A 128 1.15 2.69 2.49
CA GLY A 128 1.73 3.21 1.26
C GLY A 128 1.55 2.22 0.11
N LYS A 129 1.85 2.65 -1.11
CA LYS A 129 1.81 1.85 -2.35
C LYS A 129 0.45 1.21 -2.69
N TYR A 130 -0.62 2.01 -2.71
CA TYR A 130 -1.92 1.59 -3.24
C TYR A 130 -2.21 2.27 -4.58
N PHE A 131 -2.80 1.55 -5.54
CA PHE A 131 -3.14 2.14 -6.86
C PHE A 131 -4.24 3.20 -6.81
N ASP A 132 -5.00 3.23 -5.72
CA ASP A 132 -6.16 4.10 -5.55
C ASP A 132 -6.13 4.74 -4.16
N GLU A 133 -6.35 6.07 -4.11
CA GLU A 133 -6.30 6.84 -2.87
C GLU A 133 -7.45 6.46 -1.93
N GLN A 134 -8.64 6.20 -2.46
CA GLN A 134 -9.80 5.80 -1.67
C GLN A 134 -9.55 4.44 -1.01
N LEU A 135 -8.97 3.49 -1.73
CA LEU A 135 -8.53 2.21 -1.18
C LEU A 135 -7.45 2.39 -0.10
N ALA A 136 -6.50 3.30 -0.28
CA ALA A 136 -5.51 3.62 0.75
C ALA A 136 -6.19 4.14 2.04
N ARG A 137 -7.17 5.03 1.90
CA ARG A 137 -7.97 5.58 3.02
C ARG A 137 -8.75 4.49 3.76
N GLU A 138 -9.44 3.63 3.02
CA GLU A 138 -10.17 2.50 3.60
C GLU A 138 -9.25 1.55 4.34
N LYS A 139 -8.09 1.21 3.75
CA LYS A 139 -7.12 0.30 4.36
C LYS A 139 -6.48 0.86 5.62
N VAL A 140 -6.20 2.16 5.67
CA VAL A 140 -5.63 2.77 6.87
C VAL A 140 -6.67 2.85 8.00
N LEU A 141 -7.94 3.11 7.69
CA LEU A 141 -9.05 3.08 8.67
C LEU A 141 -9.34 1.65 9.16
N GLU A 142 -9.35 0.66 8.26
CA GLU A 142 -9.48 -0.76 8.60
C GLU A 142 -8.40 -1.17 9.63
N LYS A 143 -7.14 -0.81 9.37
CA LYS A 143 -6.03 -1.08 10.31
C LYS A 143 -6.18 -0.32 11.62
N CYS A 144 -6.64 0.92 11.59
CA CYS A 144 -6.89 1.72 12.79
C CYS A 144 -7.95 1.06 13.67
N ASN A 145 -9.09 0.68 13.08
CA ASN A 145 -10.17 0.00 13.78
C ASN A 145 -9.74 -1.38 14.31
N ALA A 146 -8.94 -2.12 13.54
CA ALA A 146 -8.41 -3.42 13.96
C ALA A 146 -7.46 -3.35 15.18
N LYS A 147 -6.85 -2.18 15.44
CA LYS A 147 -6.10 -1.94 16.68
C LYS A 147 -6.98 -1.72 17.91
N GLY A 148 -8.29 -1.50 17.72
CA GLY A 148 -9.22 -1.21 18.80
C GLY A 148 -9.12 0.23 19.33
N TRP A 149 -8.57 1.16 18.55
CA TRP A 149 -8.59 2.58 18.88
C TRP A 149 -9.96 3.19 18.62
N ALA A 150 -10.37 4.16 19.44
CA ALA A 150 -11.60 4.90 19.22
C ALA A 150 -11.36 6.07 18.24
N ASN A 151 -12.45 6.62 17.68
CA ASN A 151 -12.41 7.85 16.86
C ASN A 151 -11.38 7.83 15.73
N CYS A 152 -11.21 6.68 15.07
CA CYS A 152 -10.32 6.53 13.93
C CYS A 152 -10.69 7.49 12.79
N ALA A 153 -9.74 8.33 12.38
CA ALA A 153 -9.91 9.32 11.32
C ALA A 153 -8.67 9.40 10.43
N VAL A 154 -8.88 9.62 9.12
CA VAL A 154 -7.79 9.86 8.17
C VAL A 154 -7.20 11.24 8.44
N ALA A 155 -5.90 11.29 8.75
CA ALA A 155 -5.15 12.53 8.96
C ALA A 155 -4.72 13.16 7.62
N ILE A 156 -4.22 12.34 6.70
CA ILE A 156 -3.85 12.76 5.33
C ILE A 156 -3.90 11.56 4.38
N SER A 157 -4.24 11.82 3.11
CA SER A 157 -4.04 10.93 1.98
C SER A 157 -3.43 11.71 0.82
N ILE A 158 -2.56 11.06 0.05
CA ILE A 158 -1.91 11.67 -1.12
C ILE A 158 -1.66 10.62 -2.21
N THR A 159 -1.75 11.04 -3.46
CA THR A 159 -1.36 10.29 -4.65
C THR A 159 -0.06 10.86 -5.23
N ASN A 160 0.89 10.00 -5.63
CA ASN A 160 2.20 10.35 -6.19
C ASN A 160 3.03 11.26 -5.27
N GLY A 161 3.06 10.92 -3.99
CA GLY A 161 3.78 11.70 -2.98
C GLY A 161 4.16 10.88 -1.77
N VAL A 162 4.88 11.53 -0.87
CA VAL A 162 5.40 10.94 0.36
C VAL A 162 4.75 11.60 1.55
N VAL A 163 4.39 10.84 2.56
CA VAL A 163 3.84 11.34 3.83
C VAL A 163 4.83 11.10 4.96
N ALA A 164 5.26 12.15 5.65
CA ALA A 164 6.06 12.05 6.87
C ALA A 164 5.18 12.29 8.11
N VAL A 165 5.38 11.48 9.14
CA VAL A 165 4.74 11.61 10.45
C VAL A 165 5.82 11.91 11.49
N ALA A 166 5.61 12.94 12.29
CA ALA A 166 6.48 13.32 13.38
C ALA A 166 5.69 13.49 14.69
N ARG A 167 6.41 13.52 15.81
CA ARG A 167 5.87 13.84 17.13
C ARG A 167 6.60 15.04 17.69
N ASP A 168 5.86 16.03 18.16
CA ASP A 168 6.45 17.18 18.83
C ASP A 168 6.77 16.91 20.31
N SER A 169 7.44 17.87 20.96
CA SER A 169 7.80 17.81 22.38
C SER A 169 6.60 17.69 23.32
N GLU A 170 5.40 18.08 22.89
CA GLU A 170 4.15 17.92 23.63
C GLU A 170 3.46 16.57 23.36
N ARG A 171 4.13 15.66 22.63
CA ARG A 171 3.60 14.39 22.14
C ARG A 171 2.41 14.53 21.19
N LYS A 172 2.20 15.70 20.59
CA LYS A 172 1.21 15.85 19.52
C LYS A 172 1.85 15.34 18.24
N LEU A 173 1.12 14.48 17.55
CA LEU A 173 1.54 14.02 16.24
C LEU A 173 1.41 15.19 15.24
N ARG A 174 2.23 15.17 14.20
CA ARG A 174 2.25 16.12 13.08
C ARG A 174 2.38 15.31 11.79
N VAL A 175 1.70 15.74 10.72
CA VAL A 175 1.83 15.10 9.40
C VAL A 175 2.12 16.15 8.34
N ARG A 176 2.98 15.80 7.40
CA ARG A 176 3.24 16.57 6.18
C ARG A 176 3.40 15.63 5.00
N SER A 177 3.10 16.14 3.81
CA SER A 177 3.35 15.44 2.56
C SER A 177 4.26 16.24 1.65
N ASP A 178 5.03 15.55 0.83
CA ASP A 178 5.91 16.16 -0.17
C ASP A 178 6.14 15.26 -1.39
N VAL A 179 6.91 15.73 -2.37
CA VAL A 179 7.24 15.01 -3.62
C VAL A 179 8.42 14.05 -3.47
N SER A 180 9.12 14.03 -2.34
CA SER A 180 10.22 13.11 -2.08
C SER A 180 10.38 12.82 -0.58
N VAL A 181 11.09 11.73 -0.26
CA VAL A 181 11.38 11.32 1.13
C VAL A 181 12.17 12.39 1.88
N ASP A 182 13.21 12.95 1.25
CA ASP A 182 14.05 13.96 1.89
C ASP A 182 13.31 15.29 2.09
N ALA A 183 12.50 15.70 1.10
CA ALA A 183 11.69 16.90 1.21
C ALA A 183 10.62 16.76 2.30
N ALA A 184 9.94 15.62 2.38
CA ALA A 184 8.93 15.36 3.43
C ALA A 184 9.55 15.37 4.84
N ARG A 185 10.75 14.78 5.01
CA ARG A 185 11.50 14.80 6.28
C ARG A 185 11.94 16.21 6.66
N SER A 186 12.53 16.94 5.72
CA SER A 186 13.01 18.31 5.97
C SER A 186 11.84 19.24 6.32
N ASN A 187 10.74 19.17 5.55
CA ASN A 187 9.61 20.08 5.71
C ASN A 187 8.80 19.81 6.98
N ILE A 188 8.73 18.58 7.47
CA ILE A 188 8.08 18.32 8.76
C ILE A 188 8.90 18.86 9.93
N VAL A 189 10.22 18.73 9.90
CA VAL A 189 11.12 19.29 10.93
C VAL A 189 11.09 20.81 10.90
N ALA A 190 11.25 21.42 9.72
CA ALA A 190 11.19 22.86 9.54
C ALA A 190 9.84 23.45 10.01
N LYS A 191 8.74 22.72 9.81
CA LYS A 191 7.42 23.14 10.32
C LYS A 191 7.38 23.12 11.84
N CYS A 192 7.96 22.13 12.49
CA CYS A 192 8.02 22.08 13.94
C CYS A 192 8.88 23.20 14.52
N GLU A 193 10.05 23.47 13.93
CA GLU A 193 10.91 24.59 14.30
C GLU A 193 10.18 25.94 14.18
N ALA A 194 9.42 26.13 13.08
CA ALA A 194 8.60 27.32 12.89
C ALA A 194 7.48 27.46 13.94
N ASP A 195 7.00 26.35 14.50
CA ASP A 195 6.02 26.33 15.59
C ASP A 195 6.70 26.42 16.98
N GLY A 196 8.03 26.54 17.05
CA GLY A 196 8.80 26.65 18.29
C GLY A 196 8.90 25.35 19.09
N VAL A 197 8.68 24.19 18.46
CA VAL A 197 8.73 22.87 19.10
C VAL A 197 9.75 21.96 18.42
N SER A 198 10.40 21.09 19.19
CA SER A 198 11.24 20.04 18.60
C SER A 198 10.37 18.88 18.11
N CYS A 199 10.74 18.25 17.00
CA CYS A 199 10.03 17.11 16.46
C CYS A 199 10.95 15.91 16.22
N GLU A 200 10.43 14.72 16.53
CA GLU A 200 11.01 13.43 16.18
C GLU A 200 10.22 12.83 15.00
N VAL A 201 10.89 12.57 13.88
CA VAL A 201 10.26 11.90 12.73
C VAL A 201 10.09 10.41 13.05
N LEU A 202 8.85 9.94 13.11
CA LEU A 202 8.52 8.56 13.50
C LEU A 202 8.42 7.62 12.29
N ALA A 203 7.83 8.10 11.20
CA ALA A 203 7.56 7.27 10.02
C ALA A 203 7.51 8.11 8.75
N VAL A 204 7.82 7.46 7.63
CA VAL A 204 7.66 8.02 6.28
C VAL A 204 7.04 6.97 5.39
N TYR A 205 5.96 7.33 4.69
CA TYR A 205 5.19 6.46 3.80
C TYR A 205 5.33 6.95 2.37
N ASP A 206 5.86 6.09 1.52
CA ASP A 206 6.12 6.37 0.12
C ASP A 206 4.94 5.94 -0.76
N GLY A 207 4.34 6.90 -1.45
CA GLY A 207 3.34 6.73 -2.50
C GLY A 207 3.84 7.24 -3.85
N LEU A 208 5.16 7.31 -4.07
CA LEU A 208 5.74 7.68 -5.35
C LEU A 208 5.47 6.62 -6.40
N GLN A 209 5.40 7.09 -7.64
CA GLN A 209 5.25 6.28 -8.83
C GLN A 209 6.48 5.39 -9.06
N GLU A 210 6.23 4.11 -9.35
CA GLU A 210 7.26 3.14 -9.72
C GLU A 210 7.12 2.78 -11.20
N TYR A 211 8.27 2.57 -11.85
CA TYR A 211 8.36 2.18 -13.25
C TYR A 211 8.48 0.66 -13.33
N PHE A 212 7.52 0.02 -13.99
CA PHE A 212 7.46 -1.43 -14.22
C PHE A 212 7.56 -1.76 -15.70
#